data_AF-A0A531M4Z8-F1
#
_entry.id   AF-A0A531M4Z8-F1
#
_cell.length_a   1.000
_cell.length_b   1.000
_cell.length_c   1.000
_cell.angle_alpha   90.00
_cell.angle_beta   90.00
_cell.angle_gamma   90.00
#
_symmetry.space_group_name_H-M   'P 1'
#
loop_
_entity.id
_entity.type
_entity.pdbx_description
1 polymer ?
#
loop_
_entity_poly.entity_id
_entity_poly.type
_entity_poly.pdbx_seq_one_letter_code
_entity_poly.pdbx_strand_id
1 'polypeptide(L)'
;SRYYNSVVAINDKGEITDAVDKIHLVPFGEYLPFADLFDRFGVEQLVAGPMNFAPGNVRHPIALPDGVRALPFICYEVIFPDLVTVDAASSQLIVNVTNDAWFGDTPGPYQHFRQAQIRAVENGLPLLRAANNGISAIVDSRGRIVDALAVN
;
A
#
# COMPACT_ATOMS: atom_id res chain seq x y z
N SER A 1 10.72 -19.42 8.35
CA SER A 1 9.37 -19.04 7.85
C SER A 1 9.46 -17.75 7.05
N ARG A 2 8.60 -17.55 6.06
CA ARG A 2 8.52 -16.28 5.30
C ARG A 2 7.35 -15.45 5.84
N TYR A 3 7.55 -14.15 5.99
CA TYR A 3 6.54 -13.21 6.44
C TYR A 3 6.21 -12.25 5.30
N TYR A 4 4.94 -11.86 5.17
CA TYR A 4 4.47 -10.95 4.14
C TYR A 4 3.71 -9.79 4.77
N ASN A 5 3.78 -8.62 4.15
CA ASN A 5 2.89 -7.51 4.42
C ASN A 5 1.72 -7.64 3.43
N SER A 6 0.51 -7.87 3.90
CA SER A 6 -0.59 -8.34 3.05
C SER A 6 -1.89 -7.59 3.33
N VAL A 7 -2.68 -7.40 2.29
CA VAL A 7 -4.10 -7.05 2.40
C VAL A 7 -4.91 -8.32 2.21
N VAL A 8 -5.83 -8.59 3.12
CA VAL A 8 -6.70 -9.78 3.08
C VAL A 8 -8.16 -9.37 2.94
N ALA A 9 -8.90 -10.11 2.12
CA ALA A 9 -10.35 -10.01 2.01
C ALA A 9 -11.00 -11.07 2.91
N ILE A 10 -11.92 -10.64 3.76
CA ILE A 10 -12.61 -11.51 4.70
C ILE A 10 -14.12 -11.40 4.44
N ASN A 11 -14.80 -12.52 4.30
CA ASN A 11 -16.26 -12.55 4.08
C ASN A 11 -17.06 -12.42 5.40
N ASP A 12 -18.38 -12.40 5.29
CA ASP A 12 -19.33 -12.31 6.40
C ASP A 12 -19.28 -13.49 7.37
N LYS A 13 -18.65 -14.60 6.99
CA LYS A 13 -18.40 -15.78 7.82
C LYS A 13 -17.04 -15.74 8.53
N GLY A 14 -16.24 -14.70 8.30
CA GLY A 14 -14.88 -14.58 8.86
C GLY A 14 -13.83 -15.41 8.11
N GLU A 15 -14.13 -15.86 6.89
CA GLU A 15 -13.20 -16.65 6.06
C GLU A 15 -12.38 -15.73 5.17
N ILE A 16 -11.08 -16.01 5.02
CA ILE A 16 -10.22 -15.31 4.05
C ILE A 16 -10.58 -15.81 2.66
N THR A 17 -11.08 -14.92 1.80
CA THR A 17 -11.50 -15.24 0.43
C THR A 17 -10.46 -14.88 -0.61
N ASP A 18 -9.58 -13.93 -0.31
CA ASP A 18 -8.49 -13.50 -1.17
C ASP A 18 -7.41 -12.76 -0.37
N ALA A 19 -6.20 -12.65 -0.91
CA ALA A 19 -5.10 -11.90 -0.32
C ALA A 19 -4.13 -11.39 -1.38
N VAL A 20 -3.56 -10.20 -1.14
CA VAL A 20 -2.49 -9.63 -1.95
C VAL A 20 -1.32 -9.23 -1.05
N ASP A 21 -0.15 -9.75 -1.39
CA ASP A 21 1.10 -9.44 -0.69
C ASP A 21 1.79 -8.23 -1.32
N LYS A 22 2.45 -7.43 -0.49
CA LYS A 22 3.25 -6.27 -0.89
C LYS A 22 4.40 -6.72 -1.78
N ILE A 23 4.51 -6.12 -2.96
CA ILE A 23 5.53 -6.46 -3.95
C ILE A 23 6.76 -5.58 -3.77
N HIS A 24 6.54 -4.28 -3.58
CA HIS A 24 7.63 -3.31 -3.46
C HIS A 24 7.85 -2.95 -2.00
N LEU A 25 8.89 -3.54 -1.40
CA LEU A 25 9.22 -3.37 0.01
C LEU A 25 10.02 -2.10 0.26
N VAL A 26 9.85 -1.46 1.42
CA VAL A 26 10.60 -0.27 1.84
C VAL A 26 12.03 -0.67 2.24
N PRO A 27 13.07 -0.14 1.56
CA PRO A 27 14.45 -0.35 1.97
C PRO A 27 14.67 0.15 3.40
N PHE A 28 15.41 -0.62 4.21
CA PHE A 28 15.73 -0.34 5.62
C PHE A 28 14.55 -0.32 6.60
N GLY A 29 13.31 -0.43 6.13
CA GLY A 29 12.10 -0.50 6.96
C GLY A 29 11.38 -1.85 6.90
N GLU A 30 11.44 -2.56 5.77
CA GLU A 30 10.83 -3.89 5.61
C GLU A 30 11.85 -4.99 5.24
N TYR A 31 13.03 -4.58 4.76
CA TYR A 31 14.18 -5.43 4.50
C TYR A 31 15.49 -4.64 4.62
N LEU A 32 16.63 -5.32 4.77
CA LEU A 32 17.95 -4.72 4.78
C LEU A 32 18.64 -4.88 3.41
N PRO A 33 18.85 -3.80 2.63
CA PRO A 33 19.67 -3.86 1.43
C PRO A 33 21.09 -4.35 1.74
N PHE A 34 21.64 -5.22 0.89
CA PHE A 34 22.98 -5.81 1.07
C PHE A 34 23.20 -6.49 2.44
N ALA A 35 22.17 -7.14 2.98
CA ALA A 35 22.26 -7.87 4.26
C ALA A 35 23.50 -8.77 4.35
N ASP A 36 23.79 -9.55 3.30
CA ASP A 36 24.97 -10.41 3.22
C ASP A 36 26.32 -9.67 3.37
N LEU A 37 26.38 -8.38 3.01
CA LEU A 37 27.56 -7.55 3.16
C LEU A 37 27.65 -6.98 4.58
N PHE A 38 26.54 -6.52 5.16
CA PHE A 38 26.50 -5.97 6.51
C PHE A 38 26.73 -7.04 7.59
N ASP A 39 26.21 -8.25 7.39
CA ASP A 39 26.48 -9.41 8.26
C ASP A 39 27.98 -9.72 8.31
N ARG A 40 28.71 -9.57 7.19
CA ARG A 40 30.17 -9.77 7.13
C ARG A 40 30.96 -8.73 7.92
N PHE A 41 30.38 -7.57 8.21
CA PHE A 41 31.00 -6.51 9.01
C PHE A 41 30.49 -6.48 10.46
N GLY A 42 29.69 -7.46 10.87
CA GLY A 42 29.18 -7.56 12.25
C GLY A 42 28.20 -6.44 12.61
N VAL A 43 27.58 -5.79 11.61
CA VAL A 43 26.56 -4.78 11.84
C VAL A 43 25.22 -5.49 11.99
N GLU A 44 24.85 -5.77 13.24
CA GLU A 44 23.52 -6.28 13.57
C GLU A 44 22.47 -5.16 13.55
N GLN A 45 21.21 -5.53 13.28
CA GLN A 45 20.11 -4.62 12.97
C GLN A 45 19.88 -3.53 14.03
N LEU A 46 19.76 -2.28 13.57
CA LEU A 46 19.58 -1.07 14.40
C LEU A 46 18.11 -0.64 14.59
N VAL A 47 17.13 -1.33 13.99
CA VAL A 47 15.72 -0.92 14.00
C VAL A 47 14.83 -2.03 14.55
N ALA A 48 14.00 -1.71 15.55
CA ALA A 48 13.06 -2.64 16.17
C ALA A 48 11.78 -2.82 15.32
N GLY A 49 11.56 -4.02 14.79
CA GLY A 49 10.36 -4.42 14.03
C GLY A 49 10.59 -5.74 13.27
N PRO A 50 9.57 -6.38 12.65
CA PRO A 50 9.76 -7.53 11.78
C PRO A 50 10.45 -7.12 10.48
N MET A 51 11.76 -6.88 10.58
CA MET A 51 12.67 -6.65 9.46
C MET A 51 13.01 -8.00 8.86
N ASN A 52 12.17 -8.50 7.94
CA ASN A 52 12.43 -9.59 6.97
C ASN A 52 11.14 -10.00 6.24
N PHE A 53 10.43 -9.02 5.66
CA PHE A 53 9.32 -9.35 4.77
C PHE A 53 9.84 -9.92 3.45
N ALA A 54 9.17 -10.95 2.94
CA ALA A 54 9.35 -11.41 1.57
C ALA A 54 8.44 -10.59 0.65
N PRO A 55 8.91 -10.22 -0.56
CA PRO A 55 8.04 -9.58 -1.54
C PRO A 55 7.03 -10.58 -2.09
N GLY A 56 5.82 -10.09 -2.37
CA GLY A 56 4.83 -10.77 -3.20
C GLY A 56 5.27 -10.85 -4.66
N ASN A 57 4.65 -11.76 -5.42
CA ASN A 57 5.00 -12.00 -6.82
C ASN A 57 4.02 -11.37 -7.82
N VAL A 58 2.73 -11.28 -7.45
CA VAL A 58 1.65 -10.87 -8.36
C VAL A 58 0.69 -9.96 -7.59
N ARG A 59 0.28 -8.87 -8.23
CA ARG A 59 -0.81 -8.02 -7.76
C ARG A 59 -2.03 -8.31 -8.60
N HIS A 60 -3.17 -8.55 -7.97
CA HIS A 60 -4.44 -8.76 -8.66
C HIS A 60 -5.57 -7.99 -7.96
N PRO A 61 -6.66 -7.67 -8.69
CA PRO A 61 -7.83 -7.08 -8.08
C PRO A 61 -8.56 -8.12 -7.22
N ILE A 62 -8.92 -7.73 -6.01
CA ILE A 62 -9.77 -8.50 -5.12
C ILE A 62 -11.23 -8.28 -5.52
N ALA A 63 -11.97 -9.36 -5.75
CA ALA A 63 -13.40 -9.30 -6.02
C ALA A 63 -14.20 -9.17 -4.71
N LEU A 64 -15.02 -8.12 -4.62
CA LEU A 64 -15.95 -7.90 -3.52
C LEU A 64 -17.30 -8.60 -3.80
N PRO A 65 -18.13 -8.85 -2.76
CA PRO A 65 -19.40 -9.58 -2.92
C PRO A 65 -20.39 -8.99 -3.92
N ASP A 66 -20.33 -7.68 -4.17
CA ASP A 66 -21.15 -6.94 -5.13
C ASP A 66 -20.58 -6.94 -6.56
N GLY A 67 -19.45 -7.63 -6.78
CA GLY A 67 -18.78 -7.70 -8.07
C GLY A 67 -17.78 -6.58 -8.32
N VAL A 68 -17.61 -5.63 -7.40
CA VAL A 68 -16.59 -4.58 -7.51
C VAL A 68 -15.21 -5.22 -7.39
N ARG A 69 -14.31 -4.88 -8.33
CA ARG A 69 -12.91 -5.34 -8.31
C ARG A 69 -11.99 -4.24 -7.80
N ALA A 70 -11.48 -4.43 -6.58
CA ALA A 70 -10.64 -3.48 -5.86
C ALA A 70 -9.17 -3.88 -5.97
N LEU A 71 -8.32 -2.99 -6.48
CA LEU A 71 -6.89 -3.25 -6.58
C LEU A 71 -6.14 -2.67 -5.38
N PRO A 72 -5.57 -3.50 -4.50
CA PRO A 72 -4.90 -3.03 -3.30
C PRO A 72 -3.46 -2.56 -3.59
N PHE A 73 -3.06 -1.47 -2.94
CA PHE A 73 -1.69 -0.94 -2.85
C PHE A 73 -1.33 -0.73 -1.39
N ILE A 74 -0.17 -1.23 -0.97
CA ILE A 74 0.24 -1.19 0.43
C ILE A 74 1.24 -0.06 0.65
N CYS A 75 0.90 0.88 1.51
CA CYS A 75 1.74 2.01 1.88
C CYS A 75 2.25 2.75 0.64
N TYR A 76 3.57 2.93 0.54
CA TYR A 76 4.22 3.71 -0.50
C TYR A 76 4.20 3.09 -1.90
N GLU A 77 3.72 1.85 -2.09
CA GLU A 77 3.62 1.25 -3.43
C GLU A 77 2.83 2.12 -4.41
N VAL A 78 1.86 2.88 -3.89
CA VAL A 78 0.99 3.78 -4.65
C VAL A 78 1.74 4.95 -5.31
N ILE A 79 2.98 5.24 -4.91
CA ILE A 79 3.75 6.35 -5.50
C ILE A 79 4.50 5.97 -6.78
N PHE A 80 4.60 4.68 -7.11
CA PHE A 80 5.36 4.19 -8.26
C PHE A 80 4.45 4.01 -9.49
N PRO A 81 4.52 4.87 -10.51
CA PRO A 81 3.61 4.80 -11.65
C PRO A 81 3.62 3.44 -12.36
N ASP A 82 4.80 2.83 -12.48
CA ASP A 82 4.97 1.53 -13.15
C ASP A 82 4.29 0.38 -12.39
N LEU A 83 4.19 0.48 -11.06
CA LEU A 83 3.48 -0.51 -10.23
C LEU A 83 1.97 -0.27 -10.25
N VAL A 84 1.55 0.98 -10.46
CA VAL A 84 0.16 1.39 -10.60
C VAL A 84 -0.26 1.47 -12.08
N THR A 85 0.51 0.88 -12.99
CA THR A 85 0.02 0.61 -14.35
C THR A 85 -0.88 -0.60 -14.25
N VAL A 86 -2.09 -0.32 -13.77
CA VAL A 86 -3.16 -1.28 -13.58
C VAL A 86 -3.73 -1.60 -14.94
N ASP A 87 -4.04 -2.87 -15.21
CA ASP A 87 -5.01 -3.15 -16.25
C ASP A 87 -6.37 -2.58 -15.81
N ALA A 88 -6.64 -1.33 -16.18
CA ALA A 88 -7.86 -0.61 -15.85
C ALA A 88 -9.11 -1.34 -16.39
N ALA A 89 -8.97 -2.26 -17.36
CA ALA A 89 -10.06 -3.11 -17.81
C ALA A 89 -10.48 -4.15 -16.74
N SER A 90 -9.57 -4.47 -15.81
CA SER A 90 -9.77 -5.48 -14.77
C SER A 90 -10.10 -4.90 -13.37
N SER A 91 -9.96 -3.58 -13.16
CA SER A 91 -10.14 -2.95 -11.85
C SER A 91 -11.14 -1.80 -11.89
N GLN A 92 -11.92 -1.62 -10.83
CA GLN A 92 -12.94 -0.57 -10.72
C GLN A 92 -12.64 0.43 -9.59
N LEU A 93 -11.75 0.07 -8.67
CA LEU A 93 -11.40 0.87 -7.50
C LEU A 93 -9.92 0.64 -7.16
N ILE A 94 -9.19 1.72 -6.88
CA ILE A 94 -7.87 1.63 -6.24
C ILE A 94 -8.08 1.68 -4.73
N VAL A 95 -7.50 0.73 -4.00
CA VAL A 95 -7.49 0.74 -2.53
C VAL A 95 -6.07 0.92 -2.06
N ASN A 96 -5.82 1.91 -1.20
CA ASN A 96 -4.52 2.11 -0.60
C ASN A 96 -4.59 2.02 0.92
N VAL A 97 -3.97 0.98 1.47
CA VAL A 97 -3.89 0.76 2.92
C VAL A 97 -2.49 1.16 3.38
N THR A 98 -2.39 2.14 4.27
CA THR A 98 -1.10 2.74 4.66
C THR A 98 -0.98 3.00 6.15
N ASN A 99 0.25 3.14 6.62
CA ASN A 99 0.57 3.68 7.92
C ASN A 99 1.61 4.78 7.74
N ASP A 100 1.21 6.04 7.81
CA ASP A 100 2.11 7.18 7.64
C ASP A 100 2.73 7.66 8.97
N ALA A 101 2.58 6.91 10.08
CA ALA A 101 3.13 7.28 11.39
C ALA A 101 4.66 7.51 11.36
N TRP A 102 5.36 6.80 10.47
CA TRP A 102 6.81 6.90 10.27
C TRP A 102 7.26 8.29 9.84
N PHE A 103 6.39 9.09 9.23
CA PHE A 103 6.71 10.45 8.83
C PHE A 103 6.57 11.47 9.98
N GLY A 104 5.84 11.14 11.05
CA GLY A 104 5.50 12.10 12.10
C GLY A 104 4.76 13.34 11.59
N ASP A 105 4.82 14.42 12.36
CA ASP A 105 4.28 15.73 11.96
C ASP A 105 5.24 16.45 10.99
N THR A 106 5.30 15.93 9.76
CA THR A 106 6.11 16.48 8.68
C THR A 106 5.28 16.59 7.40
N PRO A 107 5.79 17.21 6.32
CA PRO A 107 5.12 17.23 5.02
C PRO A 107 4.95 15.85 4.36
N GLY A 108 5.59 14.80 4.87
CA GLY A 108 5.62 13.46 4.28
C GLY A 108 4.24 12.86 3.96
N PRO A 109 3.29 12.79 4.91
CA PRO A 109 1.97 12.21 4.68
C PRO A 109 1.18 12.98 3.61
N TYR A 110 1.35 14.31 3.56
CA TYR A 110 0.70 15.16 2.56
C TYR A 110 1.26 14.88 1.16
N GLN A 111 2.59 14.81 1.03
CA GLN A 111 3.23 14.48 -0.25
C GLN A 111 2.85 13.07 -0.72
N HIS A 112 2.86 12.10 0.19
CA HIS A 112 2.44 10.72 -0.09
C HIS A 112 0.98 10.68 -0.59
N PHE A 113 0.06 11.37 0.10
CA PHE A 113 -1.34 11.45 -0.33
C PHE A 113 -1.51 12.11 -1.70
N ARG A 114 -0.78 13.19 -2.00
CA ARG A 114 -0.84 13.83 -3.32
C ARG A 114 -0.37 12.91 -4.43
N GLN A 115 0.66 12.10 -4.21
CA GLN A 115 1.10 11.10 -5.19
C GLN A 115 0.03 10.04 -5.42
N ALA A 116 -0.66 9.60 -4.35
CA ALA A 116 -1.79 8.67 -4.47
C ALA A 116 -2.95 9.27 -5.28
N GLN A 117 -3.28 10.56 -5.09
CA GLN A 117 -4.32 11.24 -5.88
C GLN A 117 -4.02 11.23 -7.38
N ILE A 118 -2.76 11.42 -7.77
CA ILE A 118 -2.37 11.40 -9.19
C ILE A 118 -2.70 10.03 -9.81
N ARG A 119 -2.53 8.93 -9.06
CA ARG A 119 -2.88 7.58 -9.55
C ARG A 119 -4.35 7.45 -9.93
N ALA A 120 -5.25 8.09 -9.17
CA ALA A 120 -6.68 8.09 -9.46
C ALA A 120 -6.97 8.77 -10.81
N VAL A 121 -6.31 9.90 -11.07
CA VAL A 121 -6.44 10.64 -12.34
C VAL A 121 -5.87 9.84 -13.50
N GLU A 122 -4.67 9.30 -13.36
CA GLU A 122 -3.99 8.59 -14.44
C GLU A 122 -4.71 7.33 -14.88
N ASN A 123 -5.33 6.61 -13.94
CA ASN A 123 -6.07 5.38 -14.24
C ASN A 123 -7.56 5.62 -14.52
N GLY A 124 -8.08 6.84 -14.29
CA GLY A 124 -9.51 7.11 -14.38
C GLY A 124 -10.35 6.30 -13.39
N LEU A 125 -9.76 5.89 -12.26
CA LEU A 125 -10.41 5.08 -11.22
C LEU A 125 -10.51 5.86 -9.92
N PRO A 126 -11.59 5.70 -9.13
CA PRO A 126 -11.64 6.23 -7.78
C PRO A 126 -10.56 5.59 -6.90
N LEU A 127 -10.12 6.33 -5.88
CA LEU A 127 -9.19 5.87 -4.85
C LEU A 127 -9.87 5.91 -3.48
N LEU A 128 -9.81 4.79 -2.78
CA LEU A 128 -10.11 4.68 -1.35
C LEU A 128 -8.80 4.51 -0.59
N ARG A 129 -8.42 5.51 0.21
CA ARG A 129 -7.22 5.46 1.06
C ARG A 129 -7.60 5.35 2.53
N ALA A 130 -7.08 4.31 3.18
CA ALA A 130 -7.20 4.10 4.62
C ALA A 130 -5.81 4.19 5.25
N ALA A 131 -5.59 5.21 6.08
CA ALA A 131 -4.35 5.48 6.77
C ALA A 131 -4.53 5.33 8.29
N ASN A 132 -3.65 4.57 8.95
CA ASN A 132 -3.66 4.45 10.42
C ASN A 132 -3.35 5.80 11.10
N ASN A 133 -2.19 6.36 10.77
CA ASN A 133 -1.84 7.77 10.96
C ASN A 133 -1.61 8.34 9.56
N GLY A 134 -1.98 9.60 9.34
CA GLY A 134 -1.97 10.23 8.02
C GLY A 134 -3.37 10.53 7.50
N ILE A 135 -3.47 10.82 6.20
CA ILE A 135 -4.73 11.23 5.56
C ILE A 135 -5.47 9.99 5.05
N SER A 136 -6.66 9.75 5.61
CA SER A 136 -7.64 8.82 5.03
C SER A 136 -8.60 9.60 4.15
N ALA A 137 -8.89 9.12 2.94
CA ALA A 137 -9.71 9.89 2.00
C ALA A 137 -10.37 9.03 0.92
N ILE A 138 -11.45 9.57 0.38
CA ILE A 138 -12.08 9.12 -0.86
C ILE A 138 -11.78 10.16 -1.94
N VAL A 139 -11.24 9.70 -3.07
CA VAL A 139 -10.87 10.55 -4.20
C VAL A 139 -11.54 10.01 -5.46
N ASP A 140 -12.19 10.88 -6.23
CA ASP A 140 -12.84 10.49 -7.49
C ASP A 140 -11.82 10.24 -8.61
N SER A 141 -12.28 9.72 -9.75
CA SER A 141 -11.44 9.45 -10.93
C SER A 141 -10.85 10.70 -11.60
N ARG A 142 -11.21 11.90 -11.14
CA ARG A 142 -10.65 13.18 -11.57
C ARG A 142 -9.71 13.78 -10.53
N GLY A 143 -9.35 13.01 -9.49
CA GLY A 143 -8.44 13.44 -8.43
C GLY A 143 -9.08 14.38 -7.41
N ARG A 144 -10.40 14.55 -7.43
CA ARG A 144 -11.11 15.43 -6.48
C ARG A 144 -11.33 14.67 -5.18
N ILE A 145 -11.05 15.32 -4.05
CA ILE A 145 -11.36 14.78 -2.73
C ILE A 145 -12.88 14.84 -2.56
N VAL A 146 -13.51 13.68 -2.41
CA VAL A 146 -14.93 13.55 -2.09
C VAL A 146 -15.15 13.73 -0.60
N ASP A 147 -14.32 13.07 0.21
CA ASP A 147 -14.29 13.19 1.66
C ASP A 147 -12.89 12.82 2.19
N ALA A 148 -12.51 13.36 3.35
CA ALA A 148 -11.21 13.09 3.96
C ALA A 148 -11.21 13.32 5.48
N LEU A 149 -10.42 12.50 6.16
CA LEU A 149 -10.01 12.69 7.55
C LEU A 149 -8.56 13.22 7.55
N ALA A 150 -8.33 14.29 8.30
CA ALA A 150 -7.02 14.91 8.45
C ALA A 150 -6.04 13.99 9.21
N VAL A 151 -4.77 14.36 9.22
CA VAL A 151 -3.74 13.67 10.00
C VAL A 151 -4.09 13.76 11.50
N ASN A 152 -4.05 12.61 12.18
CA ASN A 152 -4.16 12.49 13.64
C ASN A 152 -2.80 12.62 14.32
#